data_AF-A0A7C9DFT2-F1
#
_entry.id   AF-A0A7C9DFT2-F1
#
_cell.length_a   1.000
_cell.length_b   1.000
_cell.length_c   1.000
_cell.angle_alpha   90.00
_cell.angle_beta   90.00
_cell.angle_gamma   90.00
#
_symmetry.space_group_name_H-M   'P 1'
#
loop_
_entity.id
_entity.type
_entity.pdbx_description
1 polymer ?
#
loop_
_entity_poly.entity_id
_entity_poly.type
_entity_poly.pdbx_seq_one_letter_code
_entity_poly.pdbx_strand_id
1 'polypeptide(L)'
;MAATADCDDDTVVIECRDPNLIETVESTSLTEIFILADDISSWDLSTILSHDIIKVKINRSRLIQESSYFQSLLSGNFSESSMHCFPIKWSSRMFLHILRFMHGYHLEVTFCSFLPLYHTALYFGLEKLMSECKSWFSDILERRVSSSQLQFDDLIHVWDFGYEQAIDWIVEPCTSYVAKNFVCTLRGTFVKHY
;
A
#
# COMPACT_ATOMS: atom_id res chain seq x y z
N MET A 1 -17.01 -17.16 43.21
CA MET A 1 -17.15 -15.72 42.90
C MET A 1 -16.06 -15.37 41.92
N ALA A 2 -16.44 -14.58 40.91
CA ALA A 2 -15.68 -14.33 39.70
C ALA A 2 -14.36 -13.59 39.94
N ALA A 3 -13.34 -14.02 39.20
CA ALA A 3 -12.37 -13.12 38.60
C ALA A 3 -12.43 -13.39 37.10
N THR A 4 -13.38 -12.75 36.42
CA THR A 4 -13.24 -12.49 34.98
C THR A 4 -12.07 -11.54 34.87
N ALA A 5 -10.88 -12.11 34.65
CA ALA A 5 -9.73 -11.34 34.26
C ALA A 5 -10.14 -10.56 33.01
N ASP A 6 -10.15 -9.25 33.17
CA ASP A 6 -10.30 -8.27 32.12
C ASP A 6 -9.47 -8.74 30.92
N CYS A 7 -10.11 -8.90 29.75
CA CYS A 7 -9.39 -9.16 28.52
C CYS A 7 -8.64 -7.87 28.22
N ASP A 8 -7.45 -7.72 28.80
CA ASP A 8 -6.57 -6.58 28.63
C ASP A 8 -6.24 -6.51 27.14
N ASP A 9 -6.98 -5.65 26.45
CA ASP A 9 -7.03 -5.57 25.00
C ASP A 9 -5.69 -5.00 24.54
N ASP A 10 -4.76 -5.91 24.21
CA ASP A 10 -3.39 -5.61 23.75
C ASP A 10 -3.45 -4.77 22.48
N THR A 11 -3.59 -3.47 22.69
CA THR A 11 -3.86 -2.46 21.68
C THR A 11 -2.77 -1.42 21.67
N VAL A 12 -2.52 -0.91 20.48
CA VAL A 12 -1.57 0.17 20.22
C VAL A 12 -2.27 1.27 19.46
N VAL A 13 -1.80 2.49 19.63
CA VAL A 13 -2.24 3.66 18.88
C VAL A 13 -1.17 3.99 17.85
N ILE A 14 -1.54 3.93 16.57
CA ILE A 14 -0.67 4.35 15.49
C ILE A 14 -1.03 5.78 15.11
N GLU A 15 -0.07 6.67 15.17
CA GLU A 15 -0.22 8.04 14.73
C GLU A 15 0.30 8.19 13.30
N CYS A 16 -0.60 8.21 12.32
CA CYS A 16 -0.25 8.35 10.91
C CYS A 16 -0.19 9.83 10.53
N ARG A 17 0.94 10.24 9.94
CA ARG A 17 1.16 11.59 9.41
C ARG A 17 1.68 11.51 7.98
N ASP A 18 1.10 12.31 7.09
CA ASP A 18 1.56 12.41 5.71
C ASP A 18 2.99 13.00 5.68
N PRO A 19 3.97 12.39 4.97
CA PRO A 19 5.35 12.88 4.93
C PRO A 19 5.48 14.29 4.33
N ASN A 20 4.50 14.68 3.50
CA ASN A 20 4.45 15.95 2.81
C ASN A 20 3.80 17.07 3.64
N LEU A 21 3.33 16.78 4.87
CA LEU A 21 2.96 17.83 5.81
C LEU A 21 4.22 18.64 6.11
N ILE A 22 4.32 19.79 5.44
CA ILE A 22 5.46 20.68 5.58
C ILE A 22 5.51 21.08 7.07
N GLU A 23 6.65 20.89 7.74
CA GLU A 23 6.91 21.40 9.10
C GLU A 23 6.90 22.95 9.17
N THR A 24 6.39 23.63 8.16
CA THR A 24 6.28 25.09 8.06
C THR A 24 4.95 25.58 8.59
N VAL A 25 4.58 25.22 9.82
CA VAL A 25 3.67 26.07 10.60
C VAL A 25 3.87 25.85 12.10
N GLU A 26 4.88 26.52 12.64
CA GLU A 26 4.70 27.15 13.94
C GLU A 26 3.46 28.06 13.80
N SER A 27 2.30 27.66 14.35
CA SER A 27 1.06 28.46 14.59
C SER A 27 -0.26 28.18 13.84
N THR A 28 -0.46 27.08 13.10
CA THR A 28 -1.84 26.60 12.79
C THR A 28 -2.15 25.33 13.57
N SER A 29 -3.33 25.29 14.21
CA SER A 29 -3.84 24.14 14.93
C SER A 29 -4.00 22.95 13.97
N LEU A 30 -3.07 21.99 14.04
CA LEU A 30 -3.20 20.72 13.33
C LEU A 30 -4.51 20.05 13.75
N THR A 31 -5.24 19.54 12.76
CA THR A 31 -6.49 18.83 13.00
C THR A 31 -6.19 17.37 13.24
N GLU A 32 -6.63 16.86 14.39
CA GLU A 32 -6.41 15.46 14.78
C GLU A 32 -7.74 14.71 14.85
N ILE A 33 -7.73 13.46 14.41
CA ILE A 33 -8.85 12.53 14.59
C ILE A 33 -8.37 11.25 15.26
N PHE A 34 -9.18 10.71 16.16
CA PHE A 34 -8.95 9.42 16.81
C PHE A 34 -10.02 8.43 16.34
N ILE A 35 -9.59 7.30 15.76
CA ILE A 35 -10.47 6.26 15.24
C ILE A 35 -10.10 4.89 15.82
N LEU A 36 -11.12 4.03 15.95
CA LEU A 36 -10.98 2.65 16.40
C LEU A 36 -10.98 1.72 15.19
N ALA A 37 -10.03 0.78 15.14
CA ALA A 37 -9.99 -0.25 14.12
C ALA A 37 -11.11 -1.31 14.29
N ASP A 38 -11.77 -1.36 15.45
CA ASP A 38 -12.94 -2.22 15.67
C ASP A 38 -14.13 -1.79 14.79
N ASP A 39 -14.26 -0.47 14.55
CA ASP A 39 -15.33 0.12 13.75
C ASP A 39 -14.93 0.31 12.28
N ILE A 40 -13.90 -0.41 11.80
CA ILE A 40 -13.31 -0.22 10.45
C ILE A 40 -14.31 -0.40 9.30
N SER A 41 -15.41 -1.14 9.52
CA SER A 41 -16.52 -1.29 8.58
C SER A 41 -17.26 0.03 8.32
N SER A 42 -17.29 0.91 9.32
CA SER A 42 -18.06 2.16 9.34
C SER A 42 -17.23 3.40 8.96
N TRP A 43 -15.93 3.22 8.71
CA TRP A 43 -15.03 4.33 8.40
C TRP A 43 -15.46 5.09 7.14
N ASP A 44 -15.80 6.37 7.33
CA ASP A 44 -15.88 7.34 6.24
C ASP A 44 -14.49 7.92 5.97
N LEU A 45 -13.82 7.37 4.98
CA LEU A 45 -12.48 7.80 4.59
C LEU A 45 -12.44 9.27 4.16
N SER A 46 -13.55 9.84 3.66
CA SER A 46 -13.58 11.24 3.21
C SER A 46 -13.41 12.20 4.39
N THR A 47 -14.14 11.94 5.48
CA THR A 47 -14.04 12.71 6.73
C THR A 47 -12.74 12.42 7.46
N ILE A 48 -12.29 11.17 7.50
CA ILE A 48 -11.03 10.84 8.20
C ILE A 48 -9.84 11.52 7.52
N LEU A 49 -9.78 11.49 6.18
CA LEU A 49 -8.67 12.06 5.41
C LEU A 49 -8.70 13.59 5.31
N SER A 50 -9.70 14.27 5.87
CA SER A 50 -9.68 15.73 6.00
C SER A 50 -8.84 16.22 7.20
N HIS A 51 -8.28 15.30 8.00
CA HIS A 51 -7.47 15.61 9.17
C HIS A 51 -5.99 15.42 8.88
N ASP A 52 -5.15 16.24 9.52
CA ASP A 52 -3.69 16.23 9.34
C ASP A 52 -3.04 15.04 10.05
N ILE A 53 -3.56 14.69 11.23
CA ILE A 53 -3.04 13.61 12.07
C ILE A 53 -4.16 12.61 12.33
N ILE A 54 -3.91 11.36 11.98
CA ILE A 54 -4.87 10.27 12.18
C ILE A 54 -4.29 9.31 13.21
N LYS A 55 -4.93 9.23 14.37
CA LYS A 55 -4.60 8.27 15.43
C LYS A 55 -5.54 7.08 15.34
N VAL A 56 -4.98 5.90 15.09
CA VAL A 56 -5.75 4.65 14.97
C VAL A 56 -5.42 3.75 16.14
N LYS A 57 -6.42 3.43 16.97
CA LYS A 57 -6.29 2.36 17.97
C LYS A 57 -6.57 1.02 17.31
N ILE A 58 -5.64 0.08 17.42
CA ILE A 58 -5.71 -1.22 16.75
C ILE A 58 -5.10 -2.31 17.63
N ASN A 59 -5.62 -3.52 17.50
CA ASN A 59 -5.10 -4.69 18.20
C ASN A 59 -3.72 -5.09 17.66
N ARG A 60 -2.77 -5.26 18.59
CA ARG A 60 -1.35 -5.54 18.30
C ARG A 60 -1.18 -6.86 17.56
N SER A 61 -1.91 -7.90 17.98
CA SER A 61 -1.82 -9.23 17.39
C SER A 61 -2.23 -9.23 15.91
N ARG A 62 -3.24 -8.41 15.54
CA ARG A 62 -3.71 -8.29 14.16
C ARG A 62 -2.63 -7.70 13.25
N LEU A 63 -1.94 -6.66 13.71
CA LEU A 63 -0.82 -6.06 12.97
C LEU A 63 0.32 -7.05 12.77
N ILE A 64 0.75 -7.72 13.84
CA ILE A 64 1.87 -8.68 13.82
C ILE A 64 1.56 -9.87 12.90
N GLN A 65 0.31 -10.33 12.88
CA GLN A 65 -0.11 -11.45 12.06
C GLN A 65 -0.04 -11.14 10.56
N GLU A 66 -0.40 -9.92 10.17
CA GLU A 66 -0.57 -9.56 8.76
C GLU A 66 0.65 -8.84 8.16
N SER A 67 1.58 -8.34 8.99
CA SER A 67 2.70 -7.50 8.57
C SER A 67 4.01 -7.87 9.27
N SER A 68 5.03 -8.21 8.48
CA SER A 68 6.37 -8.49 9.00
C SER A 68 7.08 -7.24 9.53
N TYR A 69 6.73 -6.05 9.01
CA TYR A 69 7.17 -4.77 9.56
C TYR A 69 6.69 -4.60 11.01
N PHE A 70 5.38 -4.75 11.26
CA PHE A 70 4.84 -4.62 12.60
C PHE A 70 5.25 -5.76 13.52
N GLN A 71 5.42 -6.98 13.00
CA GLN A 71 6.03 -8.07 13.75
C GLN A 71 7.42 -7.68 14.26
N SER A 72 8.27 -7.13 13.40
CA SER A 72 9.62 -6.72 13.79
C SER A 72 9.61 -5.54 14.78
N LEU A 73 8.74 -4.55 14.55
CA LEU A 73 8.63 -3.35 15.38
C LEU A 73 8.07 -3.65 16.77
N LEU A 74 7.03 -4.48 16.84
CA LEU A 74 6.25 -4.72 18.05
C LEU A 74 6.64 -6.02 18.79
N SER A 75 7.30 -6.96 18.14
CA SER A 75 7.82 -8.16 18.83
C SER A 75 9.34 -8.12 19.03
N GLY A 76 10.01 -7.07 18.55
CA GLY A 76 11.45 -6.90 18.65
C GLY A 76 11.92 -6.17 19.92
N ASN A 77 13.22 -5.87 19.94
CA ASN A 77 13.89 -5.13 21.02
C ASN A 77 13.94 -3.61 20.77
N PHE A 78 13.08 -3.10 19.89
CA PHE A 78 12.96 -1.66 19.64
C PHE A 78 12.25 -0.96 20.79
N SER A 79 12.50 0.33 20.98
CA SER A 79 11.79 1.12 22.02
C SER A 79 10.28 1.08 21.83
N GLU A 80 9.85 1.04 20.57
CA GLU A 80 8.48 0.99 20.09
C GLU A 80 7.76 -0.29 20.53
N SER A 81 8.47 -1.39 20.82
CA SER A 81 7.83 -2.61 21.32
C SER A 81 7.23 -2.41 22.72
N SER A 82 7.75 -1.47 23.51
CA SER A 82 7.18 -1.08 24.80
C SER A 82 6.20 0.10 24.72
N MET A 83 6.04 0.71 23.55
CA MET A 83 5.18 1.88 23.37
C MET A 83 3.73 1.48 23.07
N HIS A 84 2.80 2.15 23.74
CA HIS A 84 1.36 2.07 23.41
C HIS A 84 0.97 3.05 22.31
N CYS A 85 1.84 3.99 21.94
CA CYS A 85 1.59 4.96 20.88
C CYS A 85 2.89 5.23 20.12
N PHE A 86 2.87 5.16 18.80
CA PHE A 86 4.04 5.44 17.97
C PHE A 86 3.66 6.05 16.61
N PRO A 87 4.50 6.93 16.04
CA PRO A 87 4.22 7.60 14.79
C PRO A 87 4.62 6.76 13.57
N ILE A 88 3.88 6.91 12.47
CA ILE A 88 4.23 6.42 11.14
C ILE A 88 4.14 7.57 10.15
N LYS A 89 5.26 7.86 9.49
CA LYS A 89 5.32 8.82 8.39
C LYS A 89 5.00 8.10 7.08
N TRP A 90 3.74 8.13 6.67
CA TRP A 90 3.26 7.51 5.43
C TRP A 90 2.03 8.23 4.92
N SER A 91 1.69 8.04 3.64
CA SER A 91 0.45 8.59 3.10
C SER A 91 -0.75 8.07 3.89
N SER A 92 -1.49 8.99 4.52
CA SER A 92 -2.64 8.68 5.36
C SER A 92 -3.68 7.85 4.60
N ARG A 93 -3.92 8.19 3.34
CA ARG A 93 -4.81 7.43 2.45
C ARG A 93 -4.37 5.99 2.28
N MET A 94 -3.11 5.78 1.90
CA MET A 94 -2.58 4.44 1.66
C MET A 94 -2.54 3.63 2.95
N PHE A 95 -2.19 4.27 4.06
CA PHE A 95 -2.16 3.65 5.38
C PHE A 95 -3.54 3.15 5.81
N LEU A 96 -4.60 3.95 5.64
CA LEU A 96 -5.96 3.49 5.96
C LEU A 96 -6.42 2.33 5.05
N HIS A 97 -6.06 2.34 3.77
CA HIS A 97 -6.39 1.23 2.87
C HIS A 97 -5.71 -0.07 3.31
N ILE A 98 -4.43 -0.04 3.70
CA ILE A 98 -3.76 -1.25 4.19
C ILE A 98 -4.31 -1.72 5.53
N LEU A 99 -4.73 -0.82 6.42
CA LEU A 99 -5.38 -1.24 7.67
C LEU A 99 -6.69 -1.98 7.39
N ARG A 100 -7.48 -1.50 6.43
CA ARG A 100 -8.68 -2.23 5.95
C ARG A 100 -8.28 -3.60 5.41
N PHE A 101 -7.23 -3.68 4.59
CA PHE A 101 -6.73 -4.95 4.08
C PHE A 101 -6.30 -5.92 5.18
N MET A 102 -5.52 -5.44 6.15
CA MET A 102 -5.14 -6.21 7.34
C MET A 102 -6.35 -6.64 8.16
N HIS A 103 -7.52 -6.00 8.05
CA HIS A 103 -8.77 -6.44 8.68
C HIS A 103 -9.61 -7.35 7.77
N GLY A 104 -9.05 -7.84 6.66
CA GLY A 104 -9.70 -8.79 5.75
C GLY A 104 -10.61 -8.14 4.72
N TYR A 105 -10.63 -6.81 4.61
CA TYR A 105 -11.37 -6.14 3.55
C TYR A 105 -10.61 -6.27 2.22
N HIS A 106 -11.37 -6.45 1.14
CA HIS A 106 -10.81 -6.49 -0.19
C HIS A 106 -10.32 -5.11 -0.62
N LEU A 107 -9.14 -5.06 -1.24
CA LEU A 107 -8.64 -3.90 -1.95
C LEU A 107 -8.62 -4.19 -3.44
N GLU A 108 -9.35 -3.39 -4.21
CA GLU A 108 -9.32 -3.51 -5.66
C GLU A 108 -8.01 -2.92 -6.20
N VAL A 109 -7.21 -3.78 -6.84
CA VAL A 109 -6.03 -3.36 -7.58
C VAL A 109 -6.45 -2.87 -8.96
N THR A 110 -6.02 -1.67 -9.31
CA THR A 110 -6.27 -0.99 -10.58
C THR A 110 -4.95 -0.42 -11.09
N PHE A 111 -4.87 0.06 -12.33
CA PHE A 111 -3.64 0.70 -12.83
C PHE A 111 -3.18 1.87 -11.97
N CYS A 112 -4.13 2.72 -11.56
CA CYS A 112 -3.83 3.88 -10.74
C CYS A 112 -3.46 3.51 -9.30
N SER A 113 -3.97 2.40 -8.78
CA SER A 113 -3.72 1.97 -7.39
C SER A 113 -2.58 0.97 -7.26
N PHE A 114 -2.17 0.29 -8.34
CA PHE A 114 -1.17 -0.78 -8.31
C PHE A 114 0.16 -0.32 -7.71
N LEU A 115 0.78 0.73 -8.26
CA LEU A 115 2.08 1.20 -7.78
C LEU A 115 2.01 1.68 -6.32
N PRO A 116 1.08 2.57 -5.94
CA PRO A 116 0.94 2.97 -4.53
C PRO A 116 0.71 1.79 -3.59
N LEU A 117 -0.16 0.83 -3.97
CA LEU A 117 -0.45 -0.35 -3.15
C LEU A 117 0.76 -1.25 -3.00
N TYR A 118 1.46 -1.54 -4.10
CA TYR A 118 2.61 -2.44 -4.08
C TYR A 118 3.79 -1.83 -3.31
N HIS A 119 4.08 -0.54 -3.50
CA HIS A 119 5.10 0.17 -2.72
C HIS A 119 4.77 0.17 -1.22
N THR A 120 3.51 0.40 -0.87
CA THR A 120 3.06 0.32 0.53
C THR A 120 3.15 -1.11 1.07
N ALA A 121 2.80 -2.11 0.26
CA ALA A 121 2.88 -3.51 0.64
C ALA A 121 4.33 -3.95 0.91
N LEU A 122 5.28 -3.51 0.09
CA LEU A 122 6.71 -3.73 0.31
C LEU A 122 7.17 -3.10 1.63
N TYR A 123 6.83 -1.83 1.86
CA TYR A 123 7.24 -1.12 3.06
C TYR A 123 6.73 -1.80 4.35
N PHE A 124 5.45 -2.16 4.38
CA PHE A 124 4.83 -2.80 5.55
C PHE A 124 4.99 -4.33 5.56
N GLY A 125 5.65 -4.93 4.57
CA GLY A 125 5.83 -6.39 4.50
C GLY A 125 4.51 -7.16 4.47
N LEU A 126 3.59 -6.74 3.60
CA LEU A 126 2.25 -7.32 3.40
C LEU A 126 2.27 -8.37 2.30
N GLU A 127 2.80 -9.55 2.60
CA GLU A 127 3.01 -10.64 1.62
C GLU A 127 1.77 -11.00 0.81
N LYS A 128 0.60 -11.03 1.47
CA LYS A 128 -0.68 -11.33 0.80
C LYS A 128 -1.03 -10.28 -0.24
N LEU A 129 -0.89 -8.99 0.10
CA LEU A 129 -1.17 -7.89 -0.83
C LEU A 129 -0.16 -7.86 -1.98
N MET A 130 1.12 -8.15 -1.70
CA MET A 130 2.15 -8.28 -2.73
C MET A 130 1.82 -9.38 -3.73
N SER A 131 1.34 -10.53 -3.24
CA SER A 131 0.89 -11.64 -4.08
C SER A 131 -0.33 -11.28 -4.93
N GLU A 132 -1.33 -10.60 -4.34
CA GLU A 132 -2.51 -10.11 -5.07
C GLU A 132 -2.13 -9.12 -6.18
N CYS A 133 -1.24 -8.17 -5.89
CA CYS A 133 -0.73 -7.22 -6.89
C CYS A 133 0.03 -7.93 -8.01
N LYS A 134 0.85 -8.93 -7.69
CA LYS A 134 1.60 -9.71 -8.68
C LYS A 134 0.68 -10.51 -9.59
N SER A 135 -0.33 -11.17 -9.02
CA SER A 135 -1.34 -11.89 -9.80
C SER A 135 -2.09 -10.94 -10.74
N TRP A 136 -2.56 -9.82 -10.21
CA TRP A 136 -3.28 -8.81 -11.00
C TRP A 136 -2.43 -8.27 -12.16
N PHE A 137 -1.15 -7.97 -11.93
CA PHE A 137 -0.26 -7.45 -12.97
C PHE A 137 0.01 -8.49 -14.06
N SER A 138 0.21 -9.74 -13.66
CA SER A 138 0.45 -10.87 -14.58
C SER A 138 -0.77 -11.08 -15.49
N ASP A 139 -1.97 -11.12 -14.90
CA ASP A 139 -3.25 -11.25 -15.62
C ASP A 139 -3.44 -10.13 -16.65
N ILE A 140 -3.05 -8.90 -16.30
CA ILE A 140 -3.15 -7.75 -17.18
C ILE A 140 -2.22 -7.85 -18.37
N LEU A 141 -0.96 -8.24 -18.15
CA LEU A 141 -0.01 -8.40 -19.23
C LEU A 141 -0.47 -9.51 -20.18
N GLU A 142 -0.95 -10.64 -19.67
CA GLU A 142 -1.48 -11.73 -20.49
C GLU A 142 -2.70 -11.30 -21.32
N ARG A 143 -3.69 -10.65 -20.69
CA ARG A 143 -4.93 -10.24 -21.37
C ARG A 143 -4.70 -9.12 -22.37
N ARG A 144 -3.85 -8.13 -22.06
CA ARG A 144 -3.69 -6.92 -22.88
C ARG A 144 -2.60 -7.00 -23.95
N VAL A 145 -1.71 -7.99 -23.90
CA VAL A 145 -0.89 -8.37 -25.08
C VAL A 145 -1.78 -8.72 -26.28
N SER A 146 -3.01 -9.16 -26.03
CA SER A 146 -3.96 -9.55 -27.08
C SER A 146 -4.88 -8.41 -27.57
N SER A 147 -4.98 -7.28 -26.87
CA SER A 147 -6.04 -6.28 -27.10
C SER A 147 -5.59 -4.83 -27.33
N SER A 148 -4.28 -4.53 -27.40
CA SER A 148 -3.71 -3.18 -27.68
C SER A 148 -4.22 -2.03 -26.78
N GLN A 149 -4.84 -2.35 -25.64
CA GLN A 149 -5.47 -1.37 -24.73
C GLN A 149 -4.61 -0.97 -23.53
N LEU A 150 -3.35 -1.40 -23.45
CA LEU A 150 -2.44 -0.92 -22.41
C LEU A 150 -1.93 0.45 -22.84
N GLN A 151 -2.18 1.50 -22.06
CA GLN A 151 -1.51 2.77 -22.30
C GLN A 151 -0.02 2.56 -22.03
N PHE A 152 0.80 2.74 -23.06
CA PHE A 152 2.23 2.48 -22.99
C PHE A 152 2.90 3.28 -21.87
N ASP A 153 2.44 4.52 -21.65
CA ASP A 153 2.93 5.42 -20.62
C ASP A 153 2.74 4.86 -19.19
N ASP A 154 1.58 4.25 -18.90
CA ASP A 154 1.32 3.63 -17.60
C ASP A 154 2.28 2.46 -17.33
N LEU A 155 2.63 1.69 -18.36
CA LEU A 155 3.56 0.58 -18.24
C LEU A 155 5.01 1.05 -18.02
N ILE A 156 5.40 2.17 -18.65
CA ILE A 156 6.73 2.75 -18.43
C ILE A 156 6.90 3.13 -16.96
N HIS A 157 5.91 3.78 -16.35
CA HIS A 157 5.98 4.10 -14.91
C HIS A 157 6.10 2.86 -14.03
N VAL A 158 5.39 1.78 -14.37
CA VAL A 158 5.51 0.50 -13.65
C VAL A 158 6.89 -0.13 -13.85
N TRP A 159 7.43 -0.04 -15.06
CA TRP A 159 8.75 -0.57 -15.39
C TRP A 159 9.87 0.18 -14.68
N ASP A 160 9.83 1.52 -14.70
CA ASP A 160 10.79 2.40 -14.02
C ASP A 160 10.81 2.10 -12.52
N PHE A 161 9.63 2.01 -11.89
CA PHE A 161 9.52 1.61 -10.49
C PHE A 161 10.13 0.24 -10.23
N GLY A 162 9.84 -0.75 -11.08
CA GLY A 162 10.43 -2.09 -10.98
C GLY A 162 11.95 -2.06 -11.05
N TYR A 163 12.52 -1.21 -11.90
CA TYR A 163 13.96 -1.04 -12.04
C TYR A 163 14.57 -0.37 -10.80
N GLU A 164 13.98 0.74 -10.33
CA GLU A 164 14.44 1.49 -9.15
C GLU A 164 14.44 0.63 -7.88
N GLN A 165 13.45 -0.23 -7.73
CA GLN A 165 13.27 -1.09 -6.57
C GLN A 165 13.90 -2.50 -6.74
N ALA A 166 14.59 -2.76 -7.86
CA ALA A 166 15.17 -4.06 -8.21
C ALA A 166 14.17 -5.24 -8.12
N ILE A 167 12.97 -5.05 -8.69
CA ILE A 167 11.87 -6.01 -8.69
C ILE A 167 11.83 -6.73 -10.04
N ASP A 168 12.60 -7.82 -10.15
CA ASP A 168 12.77 -8.56 -11.41
C ASP A 168 11.44 -9.05 -12.01
N TRP A 169 10.49 -9.47 -11.17
CA TRP A 169 9.20 -9.97 -11.65
C TRP A 169 8.33 -8.88 -12.31
N ILE A 170 8.63 -7.60 -12.11
CA ILE A 170 8.05 -6.47 -12.85
C ILE A 170 8.92 -6.13 -14.08
N VAL A 171 10.24 -6.07 -13.89
CA VAL A 171 11.19 -5.63 -14.93
C VAL A 171 11.19 -6.55 -16.14
N GLU A 172 11.26 -7.87 -15.94
CA GLU A 172 11.36 -8.82 -17.05
C GLU A 172 10.11 -8.80 -17.95
N PRO A 173 8.87 -8.86 -17.41
CA PRO A 173 7.68 -8.81 -18.26
C PRO A 173 7.49 -7.47 -18.96
N CYS A 174 7.79 -6.34 -18.29
CA CYS A 174 7.75 -5.01 -18.92
C CYS A 174 8.74 -4.92 -20.08
N THR A 175 9.99 -5.34 -19.87
CA THR A 175 11.03 -5.34 -20.91
C THR A 175 10.61 -6.19 -22.12
N SER A 176 10.06 -7.39 -21.85
CA SER A 176 9.55 -8.28 -22.89
C SER A 176 8.38 -7.65 -23.67
N TYR A 177 7.45 -7.00 -22.97
CA TYR A 177 6.32 -6.31 -23.59
C TYR A 177 6.79 -5.15 -24.48
N VAL A 178 7.67 -4.29 -23.98
CA VAL A 178 8.22 -3.14 -24.72
C VAL A 178 8.97 -3.63 -25.97
N ALA A 179 9.84 -4.63 -25.84
CA ALA A 179 10.58 -5.19 -26.97
C ALA A 179 9.65 -5.74 -28.07
N LYS A 180 8.61 -6.49 -27.69
CA LYS A 180 7.62 -7.03 -28.66
C LYS A 180 6.86 -5.91 -29.37
N ASN A 181 6.39 -4.91 -28.64
CA ASN A 181 5.61 -3.82 -29.22
C ASN A 181 6.48 -2.88 -30.08
N PHE A 182 7.73 -2.63 -29.70
CA PHE A 182 8.67 -1.86 -30.50
C PHE A 182 8.93 -2.49 -31.88
N VAL A 183 9.14 -3.80 -31.92
CA VAL A 183 9.31 -4.56 -33.19
C VAL A 183 8.05 -4.53 -34.03
N CYS A 184 6.87 -4.65 -33.42
CA CYS A 184 5.58 -4.57 -34.13
C CYS A 184 5.33 -3.17 -34.71
N THR A 185 5.64 -2.10 -33.96
CA THR A 185 5.52 -0.72 -34.44
C THR A 185 6.46 -0.48 -35.62
N LEU A 186 7.73 -0.88 -35.53
CA LEU A 186 8.66 -0.79 -36.66
C LEU A 186 8.17 -1.57 -37.89
N ARG A 187 7.71 -2.82 -37.71
CA ARG A 187 7.16 -3.64 -38.80
C ARG A 187 5.92 -3.03 -39.45
N GLY A 188 5.02 -2.41 -38.68
CA GLY A 188 3.84 -1.71 -39.20
C GLY A 188 4.20 -0.49 -40.08
N THR A 189 5.30 0.19 -39.78
CA THR A 189 5.81 1.30 -40.58
C THR A 189 6.47 0.83 -41.88
N PHE A 190 7.06 -0.37 -41.91
CA PHE A 190 7.70 -0.94 -43.10
C PHE A 190 6.74 -1.60 -44.10
N VAL A 191 5.46 -1.83 -43.76
CA VAL A 191 4.47 -2.48 -44.67
C VAL A 191 3.67 -1.46 -45.50
N LYS A 192 3.99 -0.16 -45.45
CA LYS A 192 3.29 0.88 -46.24
C LYS A 192 4.03 1.43 -47.47
N HIS A 193 5.13 0.81 -47.89
CA HIS A 193 5.82 1.22 -49.11
C HIS A 193 6.28 0.03 -49.94
N TYR A 194 5.35 -0.65 -50.63
CA TYR A 194 5.58 -1.29 -51.93
C TYR A 194 4.25 -1.36 -52.69
#